data_AF-A0A383ADF3-F1
#
_entry.id   AF-A0A383ADF3-F1
#
_cell.length_a   1.000
_cell.length_b   1.000
_cell.length_c   1.000
_cell.angle_alpha   90.00
_cell.angle_beta   90.00
_cell.angle_gamma   90.00
#
_symmetry.space_group_name_H-M   'P 1'
#
loop_
_entity.id
_entity.type
_entity.pdbx_description
1 polymer ?
#
loop_
_entity_poly.entity_id
_entity_poly.type
_entity_poly.pdbx_seq_one_letter_code
_entity_poly.pdbx_strand_id
1 'polypeptide(L)'
;LAINIKSVGIEAELKIILSRSKITNYFTFDWPTSSLHKAISHDLNCAFRLSEYEKDIIPNCSWVWLDSFNEIWYDADFLISLKKYGIKLAIVSPELHNRKSDINKVKDIVNAVKVDAICTDMPEFWLT
;
A
#
# COMPACT_ATOMS: atom_id res chain seq x y z
N LEU A 1 2.78 11.07 -2.26
CA LEU A 1 2.15 11.12 -0.93
C LEU A 1 1.36 9.82 -0.70
N ALA A 2 1.50 9.21 0.47
CA ALA A 2 0.60 8.15 0.92
C ALA A 2 -0.39 8.77 1.92
N ILE A 3 -1.68 8.69 1.64
CA ILE A 3 -2.73 9.36 2.44
C ILE A 3 -3.51 8.30 3.23
N ASN A 4 -3.32 8.30 4.54
CA ASN A 4 -4.04 7.40 5.44
C ASN A 4 -5.46 7.93 5.68
N ILE A 5 -6.46 7.10 5.39
CA ILE A 5 -7.86 7.47 5.52
C ILE A 5 -8.40 7.03 6.88
N LYS A 6 -8.95 7.99 7.62
CA LYS A 6 -9.50 7.77 8.98
C LYS A 6 -11.00 8.06 9.09
N SER A 7 -11.66 8.32 7.98
CA SER A 7 -13.10 8.62 7.93
C SER A 7 -13.71 8.15 6.61
N VAL A 8 -15.04 8.01 6.57
CA VAL A 8 -15.84 7.63 5.40
C VAL A 8 -16.69 8.79 4.92
N GLY A 9 -17.19 8.74 3.68
CA GLY A 9 -18.03 9.81 3.11
C GLY A 9 -17.26 11.06 2.66
N ILE A 10 -15.92 10.97 2.62
CA ILE A 10 -15.02 12.07 2.24
C ILE A 10 -14.45 11.91 0.82
N GLU A 11 -14.85 10.87 0.08
CA GLU A 11 -14.25 10.46 -1.20
C GLU A 11 -14.28 11.59 -2.25
N ALA A 12 -15.47 12.16 -2.48
CA ALA A 12 -15.66 13.22 -3.47
C ALA A 12 -14.93 14.51 -3.08
N GLU A 13 -15.01 14.90 -1.81
CA GLU A 13 -14.35 16.11 -1.31
C GLU A 13 -12.82 15.99 -1.38
N LEU A 14 -12.28 14.82 -0.98
CA LEU A 14 -10.87 14.53 -1.09
C LEU A 14 -10.38 14.63 -2.54
N LYS A 15 -11.14 14.08 -3.50
CA LYS A 15 -10.81 14.19 -4.93
C LYS A 15 -10.76 15.65 -5.38
N ILE A 16 -11.71 16.48 -4.96
CA ILE A 16 -11.75 17.91 -5.28
C ILE A 16 -10.50 18.62 -4.70
N ILE A 17 -10.17 18.37 -3.44
CA ILE A 17 -9.00 18.98 -2.76
C ILE A 17 -7.70 18.60 -3.47
N LEU A 18 -7.51 17.33 -3.78
CA LEU A 18 -6.30 16.84 -4.47
C LEU A 18 -6.18 17.44 -5.88
N SER A 19 -7.30 17.52 -6.61
CA SER A 19 -7.35 18.09 -7.96
C SER A 19 -7.03 19.59 -7.96
N ARG A 20 -7.63 20.36 -7.04
CA ARG A 20 -7.37 21.80 -6.88
C ARG A 20 -5.92 22.06 -6.47
N SER A 21 -5.37 21.19 -5.63
CA SER A 21 -3.97 21.24 -5.18
C SER A 21 -2.99 20.72 -6.24
N LYS A 22 -3.47 20.22 -7.38
CA LYS A 22 -2.66 19.60 -8.46
C LYS A 22 -1.78 18.44 -7.96
N ILE A 23 -2.22 17.73 -6.92
CA ILE A 23 -1.51 16.58 -6.37
C ILE A 23 -1.88 15.35 -7.19
N THR A 24 -0.94 14.89 -8.03
CA THR A 24 -1.13 13.71 -8.90
C THR A 24 -0.34 12.51 -8.44
N ASN A 25 0.80 12.71 -7.78
CA ASN A 25 1.63 11.64 -7.22
C ASN A 25 1.19 11.28 -5.80
N TYR A 26 0.06 10.57 -5.70
CA TYR A 26 -0.45 10.06 -4.43
C TYR A 26 -1.16 8.72 -4.58
N PHE A 27 -1.37 8.06 -3.45
CA PHE A 27 -2.41 7.06 -3.27
C PHE A 27 -3.03 7.20 -1.88
N THR A 28 -4.25 6.72 -1.74
CA THR A 28 -5.00 6.65 -0.48
C THR A 28 -5.02 5.20 0.01
N PHE A 29 -4.96 4.98 1.31
CA PHE A 29 -5.01 3.64 1.90
C PHE A 29 -5.82 3.64 3.19
N ASP A 30 -6.10 2.46 3.74
CA ASP A 30 -6.92 2.27 4.95
C ASP A 30 -8.41 2.60 4.77
N TRP A 31 -8.92 2.50 3.54
CA TRP A 31 -10.36 2.56 3.28
C TRP A 31 -11.08 1.31 3.81
N PRO A 32 -12.24 1.45 4.46
CA PRO A 32 -13.20 0.35 4.57
C PRO A 32 -13.62 -0.12 3.17
N THR A 33 -13.83 -1.43 2.97
CA THR A 33 -14.12 -2.01 1.65
C THR A 33 -15.28 -1.33 0.92
N SER A 34 -16.36 -0.98 1.62
CA SER A 34 -17.51 -0.27 1.02
C SER A 34 -17.17 1.14 0.54
N SER A 35 -16.26 1.83 1.23
CA SER A 35 -15.80 3.18 0.88
C SER A 35 -14.71 3.15 -0.19
N LEU A 36 -13.88 2.10 -0.22
CA LEU A 36 -12.89 1.90 -1.27
C LEU A 36 -13.51 1.87 -2.67
N HIS A 37 -14.63 1.15 -2.84
CA HIS A 37 -15.33 1.11 -4.13
C HIS A 37 -15.85 2.49 -4.55
N LYS A 38 -16.35 3.29 -3.60
CA LYS A 38 -16.76 4.67 -3.86
C LYS A 38 -15.57 5.55 -4.23
N ALA A 39 -14.45 5.42 -3.51
CA ALA A 39 -13.23 6.16 -3.78
C ALA A 39 -12.70 5.89 -5.19
N ILE A 40 -12.69 4.62 -5.62
CA ILE A 40 -12.32 4.22 -6.98
C ILE A 40 -13.27 4.85 -8.00
N SER A 41 -14.58 4.86 -7.75
CA SER A 41 -15.56 5.49 -8.66
C SER A 41 -15.43 7.02 -8.78
N HIS A 42 -14.73 7.65 -7.83
CA HIS A 42 -14.35 9.07 -7.86
C HIS A 42 -12.94 9.31 -8.43
N ASP A 43 -12.35 8.32 -9.10
CA ASP A 43 -11.01 8.38 -9.69
C ASP A 43 -9.91 8.72 -8.66
N LEU A 44 -10.08 8.32 -7.40
CA LEU A 44 -8.99 8.38 -6.44
C LEU A 44 -8.00 7.25 -6.72
N ASN A 45 -6.72 7.57 -6.62
CA ASN A 45 -5.69 6.53 -6.57
C ASN A 45 -5.78 5.85 -5.20
N CYS A 46 -6.11 4.57 -5.19
CA CYS A 46 -6.36 3.81 -3.98
C CYS A 46 -5.42 2.62 -3.88
N ALA A 47 -5.14 2.23 -2.64
CA ALA A 47 -4.52 0.97 -2.27
C ALA A 47 -5.53 0.10 -1.51
N PHE A 48 -5.73 -1.14 -1.95
CA PHE A 48 -6.44 -2.13 -1.15
C PHE A 48 -5.50 -2.73 -0.11
N ARG A 49 -6.06 -3.12 1.03
CA ARG A 49 -5.28 -3.74 2.12
C ARG A 49 -5.05 -5.21 1.80
N LEU A 50 -3.85 -5.67 2.10
CA LEU A 50 -3.50 -7.07 1.98
C LEU A 50 -2.60 -7.47 3.16
N SER A 51 -3.00 -8.49 3.90
CA SER A 51 -2.30 -8.96 5.10
C SER A 51 -2.53 -10.46 5.32
N GLU A 52 -2.00 -11.05 6.38
CA GLU A 52 -2.40 -12.41 6.79
C GLU A 52 -3.91 -12.55 7.05
N TYR A 53 -4.62 -11.45 7.32
CA TYR A 53 -6.05 -11.43 7.62
C TYR A 53 -6.93 -11.03 6.44
N GLU A 54 -6.37 -10.30 5.47
CA GLU A 54 -7.10 -9.75 4.33
C GLU A 54 -6.42 -10.18 3.04
N LYS A 55 -7.09 -11.04 2.25
CA LYS A 55 -6.52 -11.64 1.03
C LYS A 55 -7.26 -11.23 -0.25
N ASP A 56 -8.31 -10.43 -0.13
CA ASP A 56 -9.14 -10.05 -1.26
C ASP A 56 -8.41 -9.05 -2.16
N ILE A 57 -8.23 -9.41 -3.42
CA ILE A 57 -7.72 -8.51 -4.44
C ILE A 57 -8.88 -7.69 -4.99
N ILE A 58 -8.77 -6.36 -4.90
CA ILE A 58 -9.83 -5.46 -5.34
C ILE A 58 -9.59 -5.03 -6.79
N PRO A 59 -10.50 -5.36 -7.73
CA PRO A 59 -10.38 -4.93 -9.12
C PRO A 59 -10.34 -3.41 -9.25
N ASN A 60 -9.69 -2.91 -10.31
CA ASN A 60 -9.56 -1.47 -10.62
C ASN A 60 -8.82 -0.63 -9.56
N CYS A 61 -8.21 -1.26 -8.56
CA CYS A 61 -7.36 -0.61 -7.59
C CYS A 61 -5.89 -0.68 -8.06
N SER A 62 -5.23 0.48 -8.14
CA SER A 62 -3.90 0.59 -8.77
C SER A 62 -2.73 0.35 -7.83
N TRP A 63 -2.99 0.28 -6.52
CA TRP A 63 -2.00 -0.02 -5.50
C TRP A 63 -2.46 -1.13 -4.56
N VAL A 64 -1.50 -1.75 -3.89
CA VAL A 64 -1.72 -2.56 -2.69
C VAL A 64 -0.97 -1.94 -1.52
N TRP A 65 -1.61 -1.92 -0.36
CA TRP A 65 -1.00 -1.65 0.94
C TRP A 65 -0.82 -3.00 1.63
N LEU A 66 0.40 -3.51 1.56
CA LEU A 66 0.73 -4.86 2.01
C LEU A 66 1.35 -4.80 3.40
N ASP A 67 0.65 -5.40 4.36
CA ASP A 67 1.07 -5.46 5.75
C ASP A 67 1.34 -6.90 6.18
N SER A 68 2.27 -7.06 7.11
CA SER A 68 2.54 -8.33 7.78
C SER A 68 2.63 -8.05 9.26
N PHE A 69 1.62 -8.43 10.05
CA PHE A 69 1.62 -8.09 11.47
C PHE A 69 2.50 -9.06 12.24
N ASN A 70 2.29 -10.36 12.05
CA ASN A 70 2.93 -11.40 12.86
C ASN A 70 4.13 -12.05 12.18
N GLU A 71 4.05 -12.28 10.87
CA GLU A 71 5.07 -13.03 10.12
C GLU A 71 5.09 -12.63 8.65
N ILE A 72 6.22 -12.85 7.98
CA ILE A 72 6.32 -12.64 6.53
C ILE A 72 5.54 -13.76 5.81
N TRP A 73 4.35 -13.45 5.31
CA TRP A 73 3.46 -14.40 4.64
C TRP A 73 3.54 -14.35 3.10
N TYR A 74 4.34 -13.43 2.55
CA TYR A 74 4.53 -13.22 1.11
C TYR A 74 5.99 -13.46 0.71
N ASP A 75 6.20 -13.72 -0.57
CA ASP A 75 7.52 -13.88 -1.17
C ASP A 75 7.65 -13.04 -2.45
N ALA A 76 8.82 -13.11 -3.09
CA ALA A 76 9.09 -12.37 -4.30
C ALA A 76 8.15 -12.76 -5.46
N ASP A 77 7.82 -14.05 -5.61
CA ASP A 77 6.97 -14.54 -6.68
C ASP A 77 5.54 -14.02 -6.55
N PHE A 78 5.01 -14.00 -5.33
CA PHE A 78 3.72 -13.42 -5.03
C PHE A 78 3.68 -11.93 -5.40
N LEU A 79 4.67 -11.15 -4.98
CA LEU A 79 4.73 -9.72 -5.31
C LEU A 79 4.89 -9.47 -6.82
N ILE A 80 5.70 -10.28 -7.50
CA ILE A 80 5.85 -10.24 -8.96
C ILE A 80 4.51 -10.52 -9.64
N SER A 81 3.72 -11.46 -9.13
CA SER A 81 2.39 -11.77 -9.66
C SER A 81 1.46 -10.56 -9.62
N LEU A 82 1.48 -9.77 -8.54
CA LEU A 82 0.71 -8.53 -8.43
C LEU A 82 1.19 -7.48 -9.44
N LYS A 83 2.50 -7.31 -9.60
CA LYS A 83 3.06 -6.36 -10.58
C LYS A 83 2.71 -6.72 -12.02
N LYS A 84 2.54 -8.01 -12.36
CA LYS A 84 2.06 -8.45 -13.69
C LYS A 84 0.66 -7.92 -14.03
N TYR A 85 -0.16 -7.65 -13.03
CA TYR A 85 -1.47 -7.00 -13.19
C TYR A 85 -1.39 -5.47 -13.22
N GLY A 86 -0.18 -4.89 -13.22
CA GLY A 86 0.02 -3.44 -13.18
C GLY A 86 -0.22 -2.80 -11.81
N ILE A 87 -0.32 -3.60 -10.75
CA ILE A 87 -0.53 -3.12 -9.38
C ILE A 87 0.80 -2.64 -8.80
N LYS A 88 0.81 -1.44 -8.24
CA LYS A 88 1.95 -0.86 -7.51
C LYS A 88 1.97 -1.35 -6.06
N LEU A 89 3.15 -1.56 -5.52
CA LEU A 89 3.34 -2.19 -4.21
C LEU A 89 3.83 -1.18 -3.17
N ALA A 90 3.04 -0.96 -2.12
CA ALA A 90 3.47 -0.29 -0.89
C ALA A 90 3.57 -1.35 0.22
N ILE A 91 4.78 -1.59 0.73
CA ILE A 91 5.01 -2.60 1.78
C ILE A 91 5.21 -1.91 3.14
N VAL A 92 4.56 -2.43 4.18
CA VAL A 92 4.78 -2.03 5.56
C VAL A 92 6.01 -2.74 6.11
N SER A 93 6.93 -1.95 6.65
CA SER A 93 8.19 -2.46 7.16
C SER A 93 8.00 -3.19 8.51
N PRO A 94 8.64 -4.35 8.74
CA PRO A 94 8.41 -5.17 9.93
C PRO A 94 8.68 -4.50 11.28
N GLU A 95 9.55 -3.50 11.36
CA GLU A 95 9.83 -2.77 12.60
C GLU A 95 8.62 -2.02 13.14
N LEU A 96 7.67 -1.65 12.29
CA LEU A 96 6.42 -1.02 12.72
C LEU A 96 5.56 -1.98 13.56
N HIS A 97 5.85 -3.29 13.47
CA HIS A 97 5.28 -4.35 14.31
C HIS A 97 6.29 -4.92 15.31
N ASN A 98 7.35 -4.17 15.61
CA ASN A 98 8.45 -4.59 16.49
C ASN A 98 9.23 -5.83 16.01
N ARG A 99 9.10 -6.24 14.74
CA ARG A 99 9.81 -7.40 14.16
C ARG A 99 11.11 -6.99 13.47
N LYS A 100 12.01 -6.34 14.22
CA LYS A 100 13.28 -5.82 13.66
C LYS A 100 14.19 -6.91 13.07
N SER A 101 14.08 -8.15 13.56
CA SER A 101 14.81 -9.31 13.02
C SER A 101 14.47 -9.61 11.56
N ASP A 102 13.28 -9.22 11.12
CA ASP A 102 12.72 -9.62 9.83
C ASP A 102 13.02 -8.59 8.73
N ILE A 103 13.50 -7.41 9.09
CA ILE A 103 13.71 -6.28 8.17
C ILE A 103 14.67 -6.68 7.03
N ASN A 104 15.80 -7.33 7.34
CA ASN A 104 16.77 -7.74 6.30
C ASN A 104 16.13 -8.68 5.27
N LYS A 105 15.34 -9.66 5.74
CA LYS A 105 14.65 -10.60 4.86
C LYS A 105 13.62 -9.91 3.97
N VAL A 106 12.85 -8.96 4.52
CA VAL A 106 11.92 -8.15 3.71
C VAL A 106 12.69 -7.26 2.72
N LYS A 107 13.83 -6.69 3.12
CA LYS A 107 14.67 -5.88 2.25
C LYS A 107 15.21 -6.67 1.05
N ASP A 108 15.62 -7.92 1.25
CA ASP A 108 16.03 -8.80 0.15
C ASP A 108 14.90 -9.01 -0.86
N ILE A 109 13.69 -9.30 -0.38
CA ILE A 109 12.48 -9.45 -1.22
C ILE A 109 12.18 -8.14 -1.97
N VAL A 110 12.19 -7.03 -1.25
CA VAL A 110 11.89 -5.69 -1.77
C VAL A 110 12.85 -5.30 -2.91
N ASN A 111 14.14 -5.56 -2.72
CA ASN A 111 15.18 -5.26 -3.71
C ASN A 111 15.07 -6.16 -4.93
N ALA A 112 14.75 -7.44 -4.75
CA ALA A 112 14.53 -8.38 -5.85
C ALA A 112 13.33 -7.97 -6.73
N VAL A 113 12.24 -7.52 -6.12
CA VAL A 113 10.98 -7.20 -6.81
C VAL A 113 10.93 -5.74 -7.32
N LYS A 114 11.75 -4.85 -6.73
CA LYS A 114 11.73 -3.40 -6.94
C LYS A 114 10.34 -2.83 -6.62
N VAL A 115 9.92 -2.92 -5.37
CA VAL A 115 8.61 -2.39 -4.92
C VAL A 115 8.55 -0.86 -5.06
N ASP A 116 7.34 -0.31 -5.06
CA ASP A 116 7.10 1.10 -5.39
C ASP A 116 7.19 2.02 -4.18
N ALA A 117 6.90 1.53 -2.97
CA ALA A 117 7.03 2.27 -1.72
C ALA A 117 7.25 1.36 -0.51
N ILE A 118 7.93 1.89 0.51
CA ILE A 118 8.07 1.29 1.84
C ILE A 118 7.52 2.27 2.89
N CYS A 119 6.67 1.79 3.80
CA CYS A 119 6.29 2.51 5.00
C CYS A 119 7.19 2.08 6.15
N THR A 120 8.01 3.01 6.67
CA THR A 120 9.07 2.73 7.65
C THR A 120 9.36 3.97 8.49
N ASP A 121 9.78 3.76 9.74
CA ASP A 121 10.37 4.78 10.60
C ASP A 121 11.91 4.86 10.45
N MET A 122 12.49 4.00 9.61
CA MET A 122 13.93 3.86 9.40
C MET A 122 14.33 4.07 7.92
N PRO A 123 14.03 5.23 7.30
CA PRO A 123 14.22 5.44 5.86
C PRO A 123 15.67 5.23 5.40
N GLU A 124 16.67 5.63 6.20
CA GLU A 124 18.08 5.47 5.86
C GLU A 124 18.48 3.99 5.67
N PHE A 125 17.89 3.08 6.46
CA PHE A 125 18.13 1.66 6.32
C PHE A 125 17.64 1.15 4.95
N TRP A 126 16.53 1.67 4.43
CA TRP A 126 15.92 1.23 3.18
C TRP A 126 16.54 1.86 1.93
N LEU A 127 17.33 2.93 2.08
CA LEU A 127 18.03 3.61 0.98
C LEU A 127 19.41 3.01 0.66
N THR A 128 19.87 2.05 1.45
CA THR A 128 21.17 1.35 1.26
C THR A 128 21.04 0.09 0.44
#